data_AF-A0A816BGD6-F1
#
_entry.id   AF-A0A816BGD6-F1
#
_cell.length_a   1.000
_cell.length_b   1.000
_cell.length_c   1.000
_cell.angle_alpha   90.00
_cell.angle_beta   90.00
_cell.angle_gamma   90.00
#
_symmetry.space_group_name_H-M   'P 1'
#
loop_
_entity.id
_entity.type
_entity.pdbx_description
1 polymer ?
#
loop_
_entity_poly.entity_id
_entity_poly.type
_entity_poly.pdbx_seq_one_letter_code
_entity_poly.pdbx_strand_id
1 'polypeptide(L)' 'MMQKGKIDCPNGFDEQDCFELELSECDSDREYRCLSGHCIPKEFYIDQYRDCLDHSDELFE' A
#
# COMPACT_ATOMS: atom_id res chain seq x y z
N MET A 1 11.59 -4.60 23.40
CA MET A 1 10.68 -3.65 22.71
C MET A 1 11.22 -3.54 21.30
N MET A 2 10.57 -3.82 20.18
CA MET A 2 9.24 -4.30 19.83
C MET A 2 9.44 -5.65 19.13
N GLN A 3 8.76 -6.70 19.60
CA GLN A 3 8.84 -8.03 18.98
C GLN A 3 7.49 -8.29 18.33
N LYS A 4 7.38 -8.07 17.01
CA LYS A 4 6.32 -8.62 16.18
C LYS A 4 6.91 -9.03 14.84
N GLY A 5 6.68 -10.28 14.45
CA GLY A 5 6.73 -10.75 13.07
C GLY A 5 8.12 -10.79 12.45
N LYS A 6 8.75 -11.95 12.46
CA LYS A 6 10.06 -12.23 11.87
C LYS A 6 10.01 -12.08 10.33
N ILE A 7 10.81 -11.17 9.76
CA ILE A 7 11.25 -11.25 8.36
C ILE A 7 12.78 -11.24 8.39
N ASP A 8 13.38 -12.38 8.08
CA ASP A 8 14.82 -12.53 7.90
C ASP A 8 15.19 -11.88 6.55
N CYS A 9 15.57 -10.59 6.55
CA CYS A 9 16.12 -9.86 5.39
C CYS A 9 17.38 -10.64 4.89
N PRO A 10 17.37 -11.37 3.74
CA PRO A 10 18.54 -12.11 3.30
C PRO A 10 19.38 -11.21 2.40
N ASN A 11 20.64 -11.00 2.82
CA ASN A 11 21.70 -10.29 2.11
C ASN A 11 21.80 -8.78 2.42
N GLY A 12 22.39 -8.46 3.57
CA GLY A 12 23.62 -7.65 3.64
C GLY A 12 23.68 -6.32 2.86
N PHE A 13 22.56 -5.62 2.73
CA PHE A 13 22.52 -4.23 2.31
C PHE A 13 22.03 -3.39 3.50
N ASP A 14 22.74 -2.29 3.76
CA ASP A 14 22.65 -1.46 4.96
C ASP A 14 21.21 -1.16 5.43
N GLU A 15 20.98 -1.36 6.73
CA GLU A 15 19.67 -1.32 7.41
C GLU A 15 19.09 0.09 7.62
N GLN A 16 19.15 0.94 6.59
CA GLN A 16 18.30 2.14 6.51
C GLN A 16 17.11 1.95 5.56
N ASP A 17 17.16 0.92 4.71
CA ASP A 17 16.21 0.67 3.61
C ASP A 17 15.33 -0.59 3.82
N CYS A 18 15.57 -1.42 4.85
CA CYS A 18 14.67 -2.57 5.17
C CYS A 18 13.30 -2.06 5.74
N PHE A 19 13.16 -0.75 6.03
CA PHE A 19 11.88 -0.06 6.26
C PHE A 19 11.18 0.42 4.97
N GLU A 20 11.94 0.67 3.90
CA GLU A 20 11.40 1.21 2.64
C GLU A 20 10.77 0.10 1.78
N LEU A 21 11.21 -1.15 1.97
CA LEU A 21 10.56 -2.35 1.43
C LEU A 21 9.26 -2.74 2.18
N GLU A 22 9.15 -2.39 3.46
CA GLU A 22 7.93 -2.60 4.28
C GLU A 22 6.86 -1.52 4.02
N LEU A 23 7.22 -0.45 3.29
CA LEU A 23 6.31 0.60 2.80
C LEU A 23 5.70 0.29 1.41
N SER A 24 5.77 -0.98 0.98
CA SER A 24 4.98 -1.49 -0.16
C SER A 24 3.56 -1.91 0.23
N GLU A 25 3.13 -1.58 1.46
CA GLU A 25 1.73 -1.46 1.82
C GLU A 25 1.34 0.01 1.60
N CYS A 26 0.34 0.27 0.74
CA CYS A 26 -0.20 1.61 0.49
C CYS A 26 -0.26 2.45 1.78
N ASP A 27 0.08 3.73 1.69
CA ASP A 27 -0.04 4.65 2.81
C ASP A 27 -1.50 4.64 3.29
N SER A 28 -1.79 3.92 4.38
CA SER A 28 -3.18 3.73 4.81
C SER A 28 -3.82 5.02 5.32
N ASP A 29 -3.05 6.09 5.52
CA ASP A 29 -3.53 7.41 5.90
C ASP A 29 -3.87 8.26 4.66
N ARG A 30 -3.11 8.14 3.56
CA ARG A 30 -3.23 9.00 2.36
C ARG A 30 -3.64 8.29 1.08
N GLU A 31 -3.59 6.97 1.06
CA GLU A 31 -3.87 6.09 -0.08
C GLU A 31 -4.95 5.05 0.26
N TYR A 32 -5.64 4.62 -0.78
CA TYR A 32 -6.60 3.53 -0.78
C TYR A 32 -6.03 2.37 -1.59
N ARG A 33 -6.15 1.16 -1.04
CA ARG A 33 -5.72 -0.07 -1.70
C ARG A 33 -6.88 -0.64 -2.50
N CYS A 34 -6.77 -0.60 -3.81
CA CYS A 34 -7.67 -1.25 -4.75
C CYS A 34 -7.76 -2.76 -4.49
N LEU A 35 -8.84 -3.40 -4.91
CA LEU A 35 -8.96 -4.86 -4.84
C LEU A 35 -7.92 -5.57 -5.73
N SER A 36 -7.47 -4.91 -6.80
CA SER A 36 -6.35 -5.37 -7.62
C SER A 36 -5.01 -5.38 -6.87
N GLY A 37 -4.92 -4.72 -5.71
CA GLY A 37 -3.70 -4.57 -4.92
C GLY A 37 -2.85 -3.36 -5.27
N HIS A 38 -3.31 -2.50 -6.18
CA HIS A 38 -2.68 -1.20 -6.45
C HIS A 38 -3.11 -0.15 -5.43
N CYS A 39 -2.27 0.86 -5.21
CA CYS A 39 -2.53 1.99 -4.34
C CYS A 39 -2.92 3.20 -5.19
N ILE A 40 -4.00 3.86 -4.80
CA ILE A 40 -4.39 5.16 -5.35
C ILE A 40 -4.48 6.16 -4.20
N PRO A 41 -4.28 7.46 -4.43
CA PRO A 41 -4.59 8.49 -3.45
C PRO A 41 -6.03 8.36 -2.92
N LYS A 42 -6.25 8.56 -1.62
CA LYS A 42 -7.60 8.55 -1.02
C LYS A 42 -8.53 9.62 -1.59
N GLU A 43 -7.97 10.67 -2.18
CA GLU A 43 -8.75 11.68 -2.91
C GLU A 43 -9.43 11.11 -4.16
N PHE A 44 -8.93 10.01 -4.70
CA PHE A 44 -9.50 9.27 -5.83
C PHE A 44 -10.36 8.08 -5.38
N TYR A 45 -10.64 7.93 -4.08
CA TYR A 45 -11.60 6.94 -3.61
C TYR A 45 -13.00 7.52 -3.70
N ILE A 46 -13.83 6.99 -4.60
CA ILE A 46 -15.21 7.46 -4.85
C ILE A 46 -15.19 8.90 -5.37
N ASP A 47 -14.43 9.14 -6.43
CA ASP A 47 -14.26 10.46 -7.06
C ASP A 47 -14.98 10.59 -8.43
N GLN A 48 -15.75 9.56 -8.84
CA GLN A 48 -16.42 9.41 -10.13
C GLN A 48 -15.46 9.11 -11.30
N TYR A 49 -14.18 8.87 -11.02
CA TYR A 49 -13.19 8.43 -11.98
C TYR A 49 -12.67 7.03 -11.65
N ARG A 50 -12.20 6.36 -12.70
CA ARG A 50 -11.78 4.97 -12.62
C ARG A 50 -10.28 4.93 -12.55
N ASP A 51 -9.77 4.93 -11.34
CA ASP A 51 -8.36 4.97 -10.99
C ASP A 51 -7.84 3.58 -10.60
N CYS A 52 -8.69 2.74 -10.00
CA CYS A 52 -8.38 1.31 -9.85
C CYS A 52 -8.58 0.55 -11.17
N LEU A 53 -7.65 -0.36 -11.47
CA LEU A 53 -7.75 -1.25 -12.65
C LEU A 53 -8.98 -2.17 -12.62
N ASP A 54 -9.42 -2.55 -11.42
CA ASP A 54 -10.62 -3.35 -11.20
C ASP A 54 -11.87 -2.51 -10.90
N HIS A 55 -11.70 -1.18 -10.84
CA HIS A 55 -12.75 -0.20 -10.52
C HIS A 55 -13.27 -0.26 -9.08
N SER A 56 -12.56 -0.93 -8.15
CA SER A 56 -12.93 -1.02 -6.73
C SER A 56 -13.16 0.31 -6.03
N ASP A 57 -12.51 1.36 -6.51
CA ASP A 57 -12.67 2.75 -6.06
C ASP A 57 -14.07 3.30 -6.32
N GLU A 58 -14.80 2.80 -7.32
CA GLU A 58 -16.10 3.34 -7.76
C GLU A 58 -17.27 2.33 -7.65
N LEU A 59 -17.10 1.18 -7.01
CA LEU A 59 -18.11 0.09 -6.99
C LEU A 59 -19.42 0.40 -6.20
N PHE A 60 -19.56 1.59 -5.62
CA PHE A 60 -20.65 1.92 -4.68
C PHE A 60 -21.63 3.02 -5.16
N GLU A 61 -21.73 3.29 -6.46
CA GLU A 61 -22.85 4.10 -7.02
C GLU A 61 -24.22 3.40 -6.97
#